data_AF-A0A948SDQ9-F1
#
_entry.id   AF-A0A948SDQ9-F1
#
_cell.length_a   1.000
_cell.length_b   1.000
_cell.length_c   1.000
_cell.angle_alpha   90.00
_cell.angle_beta   90.00
_cell.angle_gamma   90.00
#
_symmetry.space_group_name_H-M   'P 1'
#
loop_
_entity.id
_entity.type
_entity.pdbx_description
1 polymer ?
#
loop_
_entity_poly.entity_id
_entity_poly.type
_entity_poly.pdbx_seq_one_letter_code
_entity_poly.pdbx_strand_id
1 'polypeptide(L)'
;MCTFNPKACWLEKETNVQPNIKAGLSMEYLRVGFLWGFVFATIHAGWALIVAQNYGQPLIDFLLKIHFLSNPFVVQVFDMTLAYALVGISGALGLIAGTAFSMLWDLIGDSEPRESREHND
;
A
#
# COMPACT_ATOMS: atom_id res chain seq x y z
N MET A 1 4.94 8.22 -48.33
CA MET A 1 5.42 7.19 -49.26
C MET A 1 6.87 6.88 -48.91
N CYS A 2 7.14 5.75 -48.25
CA CYS A 2 8.51 5.31 -47.97
C CYS A 2 9.05 4.61 -49.23
N THR A 3 9.71 5.37 -50.08
CA THR A 3 10.43 4.81 -51.22
C THR A 3 11.78 4.30 -50.73
N PHE A 4 12.09 3.03 -51.01
CA PHE A 4 13.44 2.52 -51.32
C PHE A 4 14.07 1.42 -50.45
N ASN A 5 13.50 0.97 -49.32
CA ASN A 5 14.01 -0.26 -48.68
C ASN A 5 12.98 -0.92 -47.74
N PRO A 6 12.40 -2.09 -48.10
CA PRO A 6 11.41 -2.73 -47.25
C PRO A 6 11.99 -3.23 -45.93
N LYS A 7 13.28 -3.59 -45.85
CA LYS A 7 13.90 -4.06 -44.60
C LYS A 7 14.23 -2.93 -43.62
N ALA A 8 14.49 -1.72 -44.13
CA ALA A 8 14.77 -0.55 -43.28
C ALA A 8 13.49 -0.02 -42.60
N CYS A 9 12.33 -0.18 -43.22
CA CYS A 9 11.05 0.26 -42.67
C CYS A 9 10.59 -0.55 -41.44
N TRP A 10 11.08 -1.78 -41.28
CA TRP A 10 10.72 -2.67 -40.16
C TRP A 10 11.57 -2.44 -38.91
N LEU A 11 12.81 -1.98 -39.04
CA LEU A 11 13.73 -1.85 -37.91
C LEU A 11 13.50 -0.57 -37.07
N GLU A 12 12.88 0.46 -37.63
CA GLU A 12 12.62 1.71 -36.90
C GLU A 12 11.40 1.61 -35.96
N LYS A 13 10.50 0.66 -36.20
CA LYS A 13 9.27 0.51 -35.41
C LYS A 13 9.47 -0.13 -34.04
N GLU A 14 10.63 -0.73 -33.79
CA GLU A 14 10.90 -1.48 -32.55
C GLU A 14 11.79 -0.74 -31.53
N THR A 15 12.37 0.42 -31.88
CA THR A 15 13.31 1.13 -30.99
C THR A 15 12.67 2.27 -30.18
N ASN A 16 11.36 2.49 -30.30
CA ASN A 16 10.64 3.51 -29.53
C ASN A 16 9.71 2.90 -28.47
N VAL A 17 10.17 1.83 -27.82
CA VAL A 17 9.69 1.53 -26.47
C VAL A 17 10.53 2.38 -25.53
N GLN A 18 10.14 3.65 -25.39
CA GLN A 18 10.58 4.44 -24.24
C GLN A 18 10.20 3.60 -23.02
N PRO A 19 11.16 3.11 -22.19
CA PRO A 19 10.78 2.64 -20.88
C PRO A 19 10.14 3.85 -20.23
N ASN A 20 8.82 3.78 -20.02
CA ASN A 20 8.10 4.82 -19.33
C ASN A 20 8.55 4.75 -17.88
N ILE A 21 9.70 5.34 -17.59
CA ILE A 21 10.18 5.59 -16.25
C ILE A 21 9.28 6.69 -15.70
N LYS A 22 8.01 6.38 -15.41
CA LYS A 22 7.26 7.09 -14.37
C LYS A 22 7.82 6.67 -13.01
N ALA A 23 9.13 6.83 -12.81
CA ALA A 23 9.76 6.79 -11.49
C ALA A 23 9.48 8.08 -10.70
N GLY A 24 8.66 8.98 -11.23
CA GLY A 24 7.98 10.00 -10.44
C GLY A 24 6.78 9.35 -9.77
N LEU A 25 6.72 9.47 -8.44
CA LEU A 25 5.59 9.11 -7.60
C LEU A 25 4.27 9.55 -8.26
N SER A 26 3.64 8.64 -9.00
CA SER A 26 2.43 8.95 -9.75
C SER A 26 1.28 9.19 -8.77
N MET A 27 0.32 10.01 -9.19
CA MET A 27 -0.87 10.25 -8.38
C MET A 27 -1.65 8.95 -8.08
N GLU A 28 -1.45 7.90 -8.87
CA GLU A 28 -2.09 6.60 -8.70
C GLU A 28 -1.47 5.84 -7.51
N TYR A 29 -0.15 5.81 -7.39
CA TYR A 29 0.54 5.19 -6.25
C TYR A 29 0.21 5.88 -4.92
N LEU A 30 0.18 7.22 -4.95
CA LEU A 30 -0.18 8.01 -3.77
C LEU A 30 -1.62 7.78 -3.33
N ARG A 31 -2.57 7.56 -4.25
CA ARG A 31 -3.96 7.27 -3.89
C ARG A 31 -4.06 5.98 -3.06
N VAL A 32 -3.37 4.93 -3.48
CA VAL A 32 -3.33 3.66 -2.74
C VAL A 32 -2.64 3.87 -1.39
N GLY A 33 -1.53 4.61 -1.36
CA GLY A 33 -0.87 5.03 -0.13
C GLY A 33 -1.81 5.73 0.85
N PHE A 34 -2.46 6.81 0.43
CA PHE A 34 -3.39 7.57 1.28
C PHE A 34 -4.56 6.72 1.79
N LEU A 35 -5.11 5.83 0.95
CA LEU A 35 -6.17 4.92 1.37
C LEU A 35 -5.71 4.02 2.52
N TRP A 36 -4.54 3.39 2.38
CA TRP A 36 -3.96 2.57 3.44
C TRP A 36 -3.63 3.40 4.69
N GLY A 37 -2.98 4.56 4.53
CA GLY A 37 -2.68 5.48 5.62
C GLY A 37 -3.92 5.87 6.41
N PHE A 38 -5.04 6.17 5.74
CA PHE A 38 -6.29 6.52 6.40
C PHE A 38 -6.93 5.34 7.13
N VAL A 39 -6.94 4.15 6.54
CA VAL A 39 -7.45 2.93 7.19
C VAL A 39 -6.68 2.64 8.48
N PHE A 40 -5.34 2.63 8.40
CA PHE A 40 -4.49 2.38 9.57
C PHE A 40 -4.68 3.45 10.65
N ALA A 41 -4.63 4.73 10.28
CA ALA A 41 -4.85 5.83 11.22
C ALA A 41 -6.22 5.73 11.91
N THR A 42 -7.27 5.40 11.17
CA THR A 42 -8.66 5.31 11.70
C THR A 42 -8.83 4.16 12.68
N ILE A 43 -8.30 2.97 12.38
CA ILE A 43 -8.36 1.82 13.30
C ILE A 43 -7.64 2.17 14.61
N HIS A 44 -6.48 2.81 14.54
CA HIS A 44 -5.71 3.21 15.72
C HIS A 44 -6.36 4.36 16.49
N ALA A 45 -7.04 5.28 15.80
CA ALA A 45 -7.86 6.29 16.46
C ALA A 45 -9.04 5.63 17.21
N GLY A 46 -9.66 4.60 16.62
CA GLY A 46 -10.67 3.78 17.28
C GLY A 46 -10.14 3.11 18.55
N TRP A 47 -8.95 2.51 18.49
CA TRP A 47 -8.28 1.97 19.68
C TRP A 47 -8.03 3.04 20.75
N ALA A 48 -7.52 4.22 20.37
CA ALA A 48 -7.29 5.31 21.32
C ALA A 48 -8.59 5.77 22.02
N LEU A 49 -9.71 5.80 21.31
CA LEU A 49 -11.03 6.09 21.89
C LEU A 49 -11.48 5.02 22.89
N ILE A 50 -11.26 3.75 22.58
CA ILE A 50 -11.56 2.63 23.49
C ILE A 50 -10.75 2.73 24.78
N VAL A 51 -9.46 3.08 24.68
CA VAL A 51 -8.59 3.32 25.84
C VAL A 51 -9.06 4.54 26.64
N ALA A 52 -9.46 5.63 25.99
CA ALA A 52 -10.01 6.81 26.65
C ALA A 52 -11.29 6.51 27.46
N GLN A 53 -12.06 5.50 27.04
CA GLN A 53 -13.26 5.03 27.72
C GLN A 53 -12.99 3.94 28.78
N ASN A 54 -11.73 3.61 29.07
CA ASN A 54 -11.30 2.53 29.98
C ASN A 54 -11.73 1.11 29.55
N TYR A 55 -12.09 0.91 28.28
CA TYR A 55 -12.41 -0.42 27.72
C TYR A 55 -11.22 -1.13 27.08
N GLY A 56 -10.04 -0.50 27.07
CA GLY A 56 -8.84 -1.07 26.46
C GLY A 56 -8.43 -2.42 27.06
N GLN A 57 -8.43 -2.54 28.40
CA GLN A 57 -8.03 -3.78 29.07
C GLN A 57 -9.01 -4.93 28.79
N PRO A 58 -10.34 -4.80 29.00
CA PRO A 58 -11.29 -5.86 28.64
C PRO A 58 -11.18 -6.35 27.19
N LEU A 59 -10.95 -5.44 26.25
CA LEU A 59 -10.79 -5.80 24.84
C LEU A 59 -9.53 -6.62 24.60
N ILE A 60 -8.38 -6.21 25.15
CA ILE A 60 -7.12 -6.96 25.01
C ILE A 60 -7.20 -8.31 25.71
N ASP A 61 -7.77 -8.37 26.90
CA ASP A 61 -7.97 -9.63 27.63
C ASP A 61 -8.83 -10.61 26.80
N PHE A 62 -9.90 -10.12 26.17
CA PHE A 62 -10.72 -10.91 25.27
C PHE A 62 -9.95 -11.36 24.02
N LEU A 63 -9.26 -10.45 23.34
CA LEU A 63 -8.50 -10.74 22.12
C LEU A 63 -7.39 -11.77 22.37
N LEU A 64 -6.64 -11.64 23.47
CA LEU A 64 -5.59 -12.61 23.82
C LEU A 64 -6.18 -13.96 24.19
N LYS A 65 -7.31 -13.97 24.90
CA LYS A 65 -8.02 -15.20 25.27
C LYS A 65 -8.48 -16.00 24.04
N ILE A 66 -9.04 -15.36 23.02
CA ILE A 66 -9.45 -16.07 21.78
C ILE A 66 -8.25 -16.58 20.97
N HIS A 67 -7.06 -16.03 21.20
CA HIS A 67 -5.80 -16.53 20.65
C HIS A 67 -5.10 -17.56 21.54
N PHE A 68 -5.75 -18.00 22.64
CA PHE A 68 -5.17 -18.93 23.62
C PHE A 68 -3.86 -18.42 24.25
N LEU A 69 -3.69 -17.10 24.36
CA LEU A 69 -2.52 -16.46 24.97
C LEU A 69 -2.86 -15.99 26.40
N SER A 70 -1.92 -16.19 27.33
CA SER A 70 -2.00 -15.69 28.71
C SER A 70 -0.77 -14.86 29.07
N ASN A 71 -0.65 -13.68 28.46
CA ASN A 71 0.41 -12.74 28.77
C ASN A 71 -0.10 -11.64 29.72
N PRO A 72 0.70 -11.20 30.71
CA PRO A 72 0.34 -10.12 31.63
C PRO A 72 0.49 -8.75 30.96
N PHE A 73 -0.28 -8.49 29.91
CA PHE A 73 -0.31 -7.19 29.26
C PHE A 73 -1.25 -6.24 30.00
N VAL A 74 -0.69 -5.12 30.46
CA VAL A 74 -1.44 -4.05 31.12
C VAL A 74 -1.56 -2.88 30.16
N VAL A 75 -2.80 -2.52 29.83
CA VAL A 75 -3.12 -1.33 29.05
C VAL A 75 -2.87 -0.10 29.93
N GLN A 76 -2.01 0.80 29.46
CA GLN A 76 -1.71 2.03 30.17
C GLN A 76 -2.92 2.98 30.16
N VAL A 77 -2.93 3.92 31.11
CA VAL A 77 -3.92 5.01 31.12
C VAL A 77 -3.83 5.81 29.84
N PHE A 78 -4.97 6.35 29.42
CA PHE A 78 -5.02 7.18 28.22
C PHE A 78 -4.12 8.40 28.36
N ASP A 79 -3.27 8.61 27.36
CA ASP A 79 -2.40 9.77 27.22
C ASP A 79 -2.57 10.34 25.81
N MET A 80 -2.85 11.65 25.74
CA MET A 80 -3.09 12.33 24.46
C MET A 80 -1.87 12.30 23.54
N THR A 81 -0.66 12.43 24.09
CA THR A 81 0.59 12.43 23.33
C THR A 81 0.80 11.07 22.69
N LEU A 82 0.63 9.99 23.45
CA LEU A 82 0.72 8.61 22.94
C LEU A 82 -0.37 8.33 21.89
N ALA A 83 -1.58 8.83 22.08
CA ALA A 83 -2.67 8.67 21.12
C ALA A 83 -2.35 9.33 19.78
N TYR A 84 -1.90 10.59 19.78
CA TYR A 84 -1.48 11.29 18.56
C TYR A 84 -0.28 10.61 17.90
N ALA A 85 0.71 10.18 18.69
CA ALA A 85 1.86 9.45 18.17
C ALA A 85 1.43 8.14 17.48
N LEU A 86 0.54 7.36 18.11
CA LEU A 86 0.04 6.11 17.57
C LEU A 86 -0.66 6.32 16.22
N VAL A 87 -1.57 7.28 16.14
CA VAL A 87 -2.32 7.59 14.91
C VAL A 87 -1.40 8.14 13.82
N GLY A 88 -0.52 9.08 14.16
CA GLY A 88 0.41 9.68 13.20
C GLY A 88 1.40 8.67 12.63
N ILE A 89 2.02 7.86 13.48
CA ILE A 89 3.00 6.85 13.06
C ILE A 89 2.33 5.76 12.24
N SER A 90 1.20 5.21 12.70
CA SER A 90 0.50 4.16 11.96
C SER A 90 -0.01 4.64 10.61
N GLY A 91 -0.55 5.87 10.53
CA GLY A 91 -0.97 6.48 9.27
C GLY A 91 0.20 6.71 8.30
N ALA A 92 1.33 7.21 8.80
CA ALA A 92 2.54 7.39 7.99
C ALA A 92 3.08 6.06 7.45
N LEU A 93 3.14 5.02 8.30
CA LEU A 93 3.55 3.68 7.88
C LEU A 93 2.58 3.08 6.86
N GLY A 94 1.27 3.25 7.04
CA GLY A 94 0.26 2.82 6.07
C GLY A 94 0.42 3.52 4.72
N LEU A 95 0.72 4.81 4.71
CA LEU A 95 0.97 5.57 3.48
C LEU A 95 2.20 5.05 2.73
N ILE A 96 3.31 4.88 3.45
CA ILE A 96 4.57 4.38 2.88
C ILE A 96 4.37 2.97 2.34
N ALA A 97 3.77 2.06 3.13
CA ALA A 97 3.54 0.68 2.74
C ALA A 97 2.58 0.56 1.56
N GLY A 98 1.47 1.31 1.55
CA GLY A 98 0.51 1.30 0.44
C GLY A 98 1.09 1.83 -0.86
N THR A 99 1.90 2.89 -0.78
CA THR A 99 2.63 3.43 -1.94
C THR A 99 3.62 2.41 -2.48
N ALA A 100 4.44 1.82 -1.59
CA ALA A 100 5.43 0.82 -1.97
C ALA A 100 4.78 -0.43 -2.58
N PHE A 101 3.66 -0.88 -2.01
CA PHE A 101 2.87 -1.99 -2.54
C PHE A 101 2.38 -1.70 -3.97
N SER A 102 1.81 -0.52 -4.20
CA SER A 102 1.31 -0.17 -5.54
C SER A 102 2.43 -0.09 -6.58
N MET A 103 3.61 0.43 -6.21
CA MET A 103 4.78 0.44 -7.10
C MET A 103 5.29 -0.97 -7.40
N LEU A 104 5.33 -1.83 -6.38
CA LEU A 104 5.76 -3.23 -6.55
C LEU A 104 4.78 -4.02 -7.43
N TRP A 105 3.48 -3.77 -7.27
CA TRP A 105 2.44 -4.41 -8.06
C TRP A 105 2.57 -4.10 -9.54
N ASP A 106 2.77 -2.83 -9.89
CA ASP A 106 2.94 -2.41 -11.29
C ASP A 106 4.24 -2.97 -11.88
N LEU A 107 5.33 -2.99 -11.09
CA LEU A 107 6.59 -3.61 -11.50
C LEU A 107 6.44 -5.10 -11.85
N ILE A 108 5.61 -5.84 -11.10
CA ILE A 108 5.35 -7.25 -11.36
C ILE A 108 4.40 -7.42 -12.55
N GLY A 109 3.36 -6.58 -12.65
CA GLY A 109 2.34 -6.68 -13.71
C GLY A 109 2.88 -6.46 -15.13
N ASP A 110 3.94 -5.66 -15.27
CA ASP A 110 4.61 -5.43 -16.55
C ASP A 110 5.48 -6.61 -17.02
N SER A 111 5.63 -7.67 -16.22
CA SER A 111 6.47 -8.83 -16.57
C SER A 111 5.79 -9.91 -17.43
N GLU A 112 4.48 -9.82 -17.69
CA GLU A 112 3.79 -10.78 -18.58
C GLU A 112 4.02 -10.46 -20.08
N PRO A 113 4.51 -11.43 -20.89
CA PRO A 113 4.65 -11.26 -22.33
C PRO A 113 3.30 -10.96 -22.99
N ARG A 114 3.21 -9.89 -23.77
CA ARG A 114 1.96 -9.44 -24.43
C ARG A 114 1.36 -10.45 -25.42
N GLU A 115 2.10 -11.48 -25.83
CA GLU A 115 1.70 -12.48 -26.84
C GLU A 115 0.57 -13.41 -26.37
N SER A 116 0.43 -13.68 -25.07
CA SER A 116 -0.65 -14.53 -24.54
C SER A 116 -1.98 -13.81 -24.34
N ARG A 117 -2.00 -12.46 -24.41
CA ARG A 117 -3.22 -11.65 -24.24
C ARG A 117 -4.03 -11.51 -25.53
N GLU A 118 -3.39 -11.51 -26.70
CA GLU A 118 -4.09 -11.43 -27.99
C GLU A 118 -4.73 -12.76 -28.44
N HIS A 119 -4.35 -13.90 -27.86
CA HIS A 119 -4.86 -15.21 -28.29
C HIS A 119 -6.14 -15.66 -27.59
N ASN A 120 -6.59 -14.94 -26.56
CA ASN A 120 -7.75 -15.30 -25.74
C ASN A 120 -8.97 -14.38 -25.90
N ASP A 121 -8.90 -13.42 -26.84
CA ASP A 121 -10.02 -12.56 -27.28
C ASP A 121 -10.50 -12.98 -28.67
#